data_AF-A0A661SRB0-F1
#
_entry.id   AF-A0A661SRB0-F1
#
_cell.length_a   1.000
_cell.length_b   1.000
_cell.length_c   1.000
_cell.angle_alpha   90.00
_cell.angle_beta   90.00
_cell.angle_gamma   90.00
#
_symmetry.space_group_name_H-M   'P 1'
#
loop_
_entity.id
_entity.type
_entity.pdbx_description
1 polymer ?
#
loop_
_entity_poly.entity_id
_entity_poly.type
_entity_poly.pdbx_seq_one_letter_code
_entity_poly.pdbx_strand_id
1 'polypeptide(L)'
;MSELDKYFQPPTTESDHLAAILVRECLTNKPDTDIRFELRRERDGLTFRPAKISIHFSENDGSEFPSETDRWDGELNRSLIEMGIRSISIDNEKERFGLILRELFEKPEIKAGEPLFSTIFIDILKASGFGERKEVQEKLDKIPKNSDVARYVRNFFGKKSERPSLMQEVEDDDLNSFNISERILRQTAKMIGWRLQKCGSDLTQKLNYTREEAETILAGAIAYYLDERFFITNRELLGFK
;
A
#
# COMPACT_ATOMS: atom_id res chain seq x y z
N MET A 1 8.56 9.85 43.01
CA MET A 1 7.59 9.73 41.91
C MET A 1 6.42 8.91 42.40
N SER A 2 5.20 9.32 42.07
CA SER A 2 3.97 8.63 42.46
C SER A 2 3.81 7.37 41.62
N GLU A 3 3.25 6.29 42.19
CA GLU A 3 2.80 5.10 41.44
C GLU A 3 1.81 5.45 40.31
N LEU A 4 1.14 6.60 40.40
CA LEU A 4 0.21 7.08 39.39
C LEU A 4 0.90 7.70 38.17
N ASP A 5 2.15 8.15 38.30
CA ASP A 5 2.88 8.84 37.21
C ASP A 5 3.05 7.94 35.98
N LYS A 6 3.06 6.61 36.15
CA LYS A 6 3.17 5.62 35.05
C LYS A 6 1.96 5.60 34.11
N TYR A 7 0.77 5.98 34.59
CA TYR A 7 -0.46 6.03 33.78
C TYR A 7 -0.61 7.34 32.99
N PHE A 8 0.19 8.36 33.30
CA PHE A 8 0.20 9.65 32.61
C PHE A 8 1.39 9.80 31.66
N GLN A 9 2.27 8.81 31.59
CA GLN A 9 3.25 8.75 30.51
C GLN A 9 2.50 8.49 29.20
N PRO A 10 2.88 9.16 28.10
CA PRO A 10 2.31 8.83 26.80
C PRO A 10 2.53 7.33 26.57
N PRO A 11 1.53 6.61 26.03
CA PRO A 11 1.71 5.20 25.71
C PRO A 11 2.99 5.06 24.89
N THR A 12 3.85 4.12 25.29
CA THR A 12 5.06 3.83 24.53
C THR A 12 4.63 3.50 23.11
N THR A 13 5.46 3.84 22.13
CA THR A 13 5.20 3.50 20.71
C THR A 13 5.34 2.00 20.45
N GLU A 14 5.49 1.22 21.50
CA GLU A 14 5.60 -0.22 21.46
C GLU A 14 4.23 -0.80 21.15
N SER A 15 4.13 -1.55 20.05
CA SER A 15 2.92 -2.30 19.76
C SER A 15 2.59 -3.27 20.89
N ASP A 16 1.31 -3.29 21.25
CA ASP A 16 0.70 -4.18 22.25
C ASP A 16 0.34 -5.55 21.66
N HIS A 17 0.66 -5.79 20.38
CA HIS A 17 0.34 -7.05 19.71
C HIS A 17 1.16 -8.20 20.30
N LEU A 18 0.50 -9.24 20.80
CA LEU A 18 1.16 -10.36 21.50
C LEU A 18 2.28 -11.01 20.68
N ALA A 19 2.02 -11.31 19.40
CA ALA A 19 3.06 -11.84 18.50
C ALA A 19 4.26 -10.90 18.34
N ALA A 20 4.06 -9.57 18.32
CA ALA A 20 5.18 -8.62 18.25
C ALA A 20 6.00 -8.62 19.55
N ILE A 21 5.33 -8.75 20.71
CA ILE A 21 5.99 -8.89 22.01
C ILE A 21 6.85 -10.16 22.04
N LEU A 22 6.29 -11.30 21.62
CA LEU A 22 7.01 -12.57 21.58
C LEU A 22 8.23 -12.53 20.66
N VAL A 23 8.11 -11.90 19.49
CA VAL A 23 9.25 -11.69 18.59
C VAL A 23 10.33 -10.83 19.24
N ARG A 24 9.96 -9.71 19.90
CA ARG A 24 10.94 -8.86 20.62
C ARG A 24 11.64 -9.63 21.73
N GLU A 25 10.89 -10.41 22.50
CA GLU A 25 11.45 -11.24 23.57
C GLU A 25 12.41 -12.29 23.01
N CYS A 26 12.05 -12.92 21.89
CA CYS A 26 12.92 -13.85 21.17
C CYS A 26 14.22 -13.19 20.73
N LEU A 27 14.15 -12.03 20.05
CA LEU A 27 15.33 -11.27 19.61
C LEU A 27 16.20 -10.79 20.78
N THR A 28 15.59 -10.50 21.93
CA THR A 28 16.32 -10.08 23.14
C THR A 28 17.07 -11.25 23.78
N ASN A 29 16.42 -12.41 23.88
CA ASN A 29 16.98 -13.60 24.53
C ASN A 29 17.91 -14.40 23.62
N LYS A 30 17.69 -14.36 22.30
CA LYS A 30 18.40 -15.13 21.28
C LYS A 30 18.62 -14.25 20.02
N PRO A 31 19.60 -13.32 20.06
CA PRO A 31 19.79 -12.33 19.00
C PRO A 31 20.19 -12.94 17.64
N ASP A 32 20.72 -14.17 17.63
CA ASP A 32 21.11 -14.88 16.41
C ASP A 32 19.98 -15.71 15.78
N THR A 33 18.76 -15.62 16.30
CA THR A 33 17.61 -16.34 15.73
C THR A 33 17.21 -15.72 14.39
N ASP A 34 17.17 -16.52 13.31
CA ASP A 34 16.57 -16.05 12.06
C ASP A 34 15.05 -16.12 12.19
N ILE A 35 14.40 -14.97 11.96
CA ILE A 35 12.94 -14.82 12.07
C ILE A 35 12.41 -14.45 10.70
N ARG A 36 11.47 -15.27 10.19
CA ARG A 36 10.86 -15.07 8.88
C ARG A 36 9.36 -14.96 8.98
N PHE A 37 8.82 -14.07 8.15
CA PHE A 37 7.39 -13.84 8.03
C PHE A 37 6.80 -14.61 6.84
N GLU A 38 5.68 -15.28 7.02
CA GLU A 38 4.91 -15.87 5.94
C GLU A 38 3.47 -15.36 5.97
N LEU A 39 3.06 -14.69 4.90
CA LEU A 39 1.68 -14.38 4.62
C LEU A 39 1.02 -15.54 3.88
N ARG A 40 -0.12 -16.01 4.37
CA ARG A 40 -0.97 -16.97 3.63
C ARG A 40 -2.35 -16.38 3.41
N ARG A 41 -2.79 -16.38 2.16
CA ARG A 41 -4.14 -15.94 1.79
C ARG A 41 -4.75 -16.86 0.76
N GLU A 42 -5.46 -17.87 1.23
CA GLU A 42 -6.13 -18.85 0.38
C GLU A 42 -7.29 -18.20 -0.39
N ARG A 43 -7.45 -18.64 -1.64
CA ARG A 43 -8.60 -18.27 -2.46
C ARG A 43 -9.84 -19.06 -2.03
N ASP A 44 -10.99 -18.41 -2.01
CA ASP A 44 -12.29 -19.00 -1.68
C ASP A 44 -13.32 -18.62 -2.76
N GLY A 45 -13.38 -19.41 -3.83
CA GLY A 45 -14.17 -19.09 -5.01
C GLY A 45 -13.67 -17.82 -5.73
N LEU A 46 -14.51 -16.79 -5.81
CA LEU A 46 -14.19 -15.48 -6.40
C LEU A 46 -13.66 -14.48 -5.36
N THR A 47 -13.51 -14.87 -4.10
CA THR A 47 -12.95 -14.03 -3.06
C THR A 47 -11.69 -14.67 -2.49
N PHE A 48 -11.10 -14.01 -1.51
CA PHE A 48 -9.99 -14.55 -0.73
C PHE A 48 -10.43 -14.64 0.72
N ARG A 49 -9.96 -15.68 1.41
CA ARG A 49 -10.07 -15.74 2.87
C ARG A 49 -9.30 -14.58 3.49
N PRO A 50 -9.61 -14.20 4.75
CA PRO A 50 -8.79 -13.29 5.51
C PRO A 50 -7.33 -13.78 5.50
N ALA A 51 -6.41 -12.86 5.24
CA ALA A 51 -4.98 -13.19 5.25
C ALA A 51 -4.56 -13.62 6.66
N LYS A 52 -3.68 -14.60 6.73
CA LYS A 52 -3.06 -15.10 7.96
C LYS A 52 -1.56 -14.83 7.89
N ILE A 53 -0.97 -14.57 9.05
CA ILE A 53 0.46 -14.42 9.23
C ILE A 53 0.96 -15.62 10.02
N SER A 54 2.04 -16.23 9.57
CA SER A 54 2.83 -17.19 10.33
C SER A 54 4.23 -16.61 10.54
N ILE A 55 4.73 -16.69 11.77
CA ILE A 55 6.10 -16.27 12.11
C ILE A 55 6.91 -17.52 12.37
N HIS A 56 7.98 -17.68 11.60
CA HIS A 56 8.89 -18.81 11.65
C HIS A 56 10.17 -18.39 12.38
N PHE A 57 10.59 -19.21 13.34
CA PHE A 57 11.84 -19.02 14.06
C PHE A 57 12.75 -20.20 13.75
N SER A 58 13.98 -19.90 13.33
CA SER A 58 15.02 -20.92 13.10
C SER A 58 16.30 -20.53 13.83
N GLU A 59 16.84 -21.47 14.59
CA GLU A 59 18.17 -21.34 15.20
C GLU A 59 19.27 -21.78 14.22
N ASN A 60 20.51 -21.39 14.52
CA ASN A 60 21.68 -21.74 13.71
C ASN A 60 21.96 -23.25 13.63
N ASP A 61 21.38 -24.04 14.54
CA ASP A 61 21.45 -25.50 14.51
C ASP A 61 20.44 -26.15 13.55
N GLY A 62 19.61 -25.34 12.88
CA GLY A 62 18.56 -25.77 11.98
C GLY A 62 17.28 -26.23 12.68
N SER A 63 17.18 -26.06 14.00
CA SER A 63 15.93 -26.33 14.71
C SER A 63 14.87 -25.27 14.38
N GLU A 64 13.68 -25.74 14.03
CA GLU A 64 12.52 -24.90 13.78
C GLU A 64 11.58 -24.95 14.99
N PHE A 65 11.12 -23.78 15.43
CA PHE A 65 10.11 -23.69 16.49
C PHE A 65 8.70 -23.70 15.91
N PRO A 66 7.68 -24.08 16.71
CA PRO A 66 6.29 -24.00 16.28
C PRO A 66 5.96 -22.59 15.78
N SER A 67 5.48 -22.50 14.55
CA SER A 67 5.03 -21.22 13.99
C SER A 67 3.72 -20.81 14.67
N GLU A 68 3.70 -19.63 15.27
CA GLU A 68 2.44 -19.02 15.66
C GLU A 68 1.72 -18.52 14.41
N THR A 69 0.44 -18.82 14.28
CA THR A 69 -0.39 -18.35 13.17
C THR A 69 -1.48 -17.45 13.70
N ASP A 70 -1.50 -16.21 13.22
CA ASP A 70 -2.51 -15.21 13.57
C ASP A 70 -3.17 -14.64 12.31
N ARG A 71 -4.21 -13.83 12.48
CA ARG A 71 -4.79 -13.04 11.39
C ARG A 71 -3.83 -11.92 11.01
N TRP A 72 -3.85 -11.55 9.73
CA TRP A 72 -3.13 -10.37 9.29
C TRP A 72 -3.71 -9.12 9.93
N ASP A 73 -2.82 -8.34 10.53
CA ASP A 73 -3.13 -7.07 11.16
C ASP A 73 -2.08 -6.03 10.78
N GLY A 74 -2.53 -4.79 10.54
CA GLY A 74 -1.68 -3.70 10.11
C GLY A 74 -0.67 -3.27 11.17
N GLU A 75 -1.01 -3.36 12.45
CA GLU A 75 -0.13 -3.01 13.58
C GLU A 75 0.95 -4.05 13.81
N LEU A 76 0.60 -5.34 13.83
CA LEU A 76 1.59 -6.43 13.85
C LEU A 76 2.56 -6.28 12.68
N ASN A 77 2.03 -6.10 11.47
CA ASN A 77 2.84 -5.98 10.27
C ASN A 77 3.82 -4.79 10.35
N ARG A 78 3.38 -3.62 10.83
CA ARG A 78 4.26 -2.46 11.04
C ARG A 78 5.38 -2.78 12.02
N SER A 79 5.06 -3.42 13.14
CA SER A 79 6.04 -3.82 14.14
C SER A 79 7.10 -4.76 13.58
N LEU A 80 6.68 -5.74 12.77
CA LEU A 80 7.61 -6.67 12.11
C LEU A 80 8.53 -5.94 11.11
N ILE A 81 8.02 -4.94 10.37
CA ILE A 81 8.86 -4.12 9.49
C ILE A 81 9.88 -3.31 10.30
N GLU A 82 9.45 -2.69 11.41
CA GLU A 82 10.33 -1.91 12.28
C GLU A 82 11.45 -2.76 12.89
N MET A 83 11.18 -4.04 13.15
CA MET A 83 12.16 -5.03 13.59
C MET A 83 13.03 -5.60 12.46
N GLY A 84 12.84 -5.18 11.21
CA GLY A 84 13.62 -5.65 10.07
C GLY A 84 13.26 -7.06 9.59
N ILE A 85 12.11 -7.61 10.00
CA ILE A 85 11.70 -8.99 9.70
C ILE A 85 11.16 -9.05 8.28
N ARG A 86 11.91 -9.78 7.45
CA ARG A 86 11.58 -10.06 6.05
C ARG A 86 10.60 -11.21 5.96
N SER A 87 9.87 -11.23 4.86
CA SER A 87 9.13 -12.41 4.47
C SER A 87 10.04 -13.56 4.02
N ILE A 88 9.47 -14.77 3.94
CA ILE A 88 10.16 -15.97 3.46
C ILE A 88 10.53 -15.89 1.97
N SER A 89 9.88 -15.03 1.18
CA SER A 89 10.14 -14.91 -0.26
C SER A 89 9.73 -13.55 -0.82
N ILE A 90 10.34 -13.14 -1.93
CA ILE A 90 10.00 -11.89 -2.64
C ILE A 90 8.51 -11.83 -3.00
N ASP A 91 7.91 -12.94 -3.44
CA ASP A 91 6.49 -12.96 -3.78
C ASP A 91 5.60 -12.78 -2.55
N ASN A 92 6.01 -13.32 -1.39
CA ASN A 92 5.32 -13.08 -0.14
C ASN A 92 5.45 -11.62 0.31
N GLU A 93 6.60 -10.97 0.07
CA GLU A 93 6.78 -9.55 0.33
C GLU A 93 5.91 -8.68 -0.60
N LYS A 94 5.73 -9.08 -1.87
CA LYS A 94 4.81 -8.39 -2.80
C LYS A 94 3.38 -8.42 -2.28
N GLU A 95 2.89 -9.57 -1.83
CA GLU A 95 1.54 -9.68 -1.26
C GLU A 95 1.41 -8.89 0.05
N ARG A 96 2.41 -9.00 0.94
CA ARG A 96 2.47 -8.23 2.21
C ARG A 96 2.35 -6.75 1.94
N PHE A 97 3.16 -6.21 1.02
CA PHE A 97 3.09 -4.79 0.68
C PHE A 97 1.84 -4.42 -0.12
N GLY A 98 1.24 -5.34 -0.88
CA GLY A 98 -0.06 -5.15 -1.49
C GLY A 98 -1.17 -4.89 -0.46
N LEU A 99 -1.19 -5.67 0.63
CA LEU A 99 -2.10 -5.44 1.75
C LEU A 99 -1.82 -4.11 2.49
N ILE A 100 -0.53 -3.76 2.66
CA ILE A 100 -0.14 -2.46 3.23
C ILE A 100 -0.66 -1.31 2.35
N LEU A 101 -0.47 -1.39 1.03
CA LEU A 101 -0.97 -0.35 0.11
C LEU A 101 -2.49 -0.19 0.22
N ARG A 102 -3.23 -1.30 0.37
CA ARG A 102 -4.68 -1.26 0.60
C ARG A 102 -5.05 -0.45 1.84
N GLU A 103 -4.41 -0.70 2.98
CA GLU A 103 -4.62 0.07 4.23
C GLU A 103 -4.20 1.55 4.06
N LEU A 104 -3.03 1.79 3.45
CA LEU A 104 -2.50 3.14 3.28
C LEU A 104 -3.34 4.01 2.33
N PHE A 105 -4.01 3.39 1.36
CA PHE A 105 -4.84 4.05 0.36
C PHE A 105 -6.31 4.24 0.76
N GLU A 106 -6.79 3.58 1.81
CA GLU A 106 -8.17 3.76 2.31
C GLU A 106 -8.49 5.24 2.59
N LYS A 107 -7.62 5.94 3.32
CA LYS A 107 -7.84 7.36 3.65
C LYS A 107 -7.86 8.31 2.44
N PRO A 108 -6.88 8.31 1.51
CA PRO A 108 -6.97 9.14 0.31
C PRO A 108 -8.16 8.77 -0.57
N GLU A 109 -8.54 7.49 -0.63
CA GLU A 109 -9.71 7.03 -1.36
C GLU A 109 -11.02 7.60 -0.79
N ILE A 110 -11.26 7.46 0.52
CA ILE A 110 -12.44 8.02 1.19
C ILE A 110 -12.55 9.53 0.94
N LYS A 111 -11.41 10.25 0.97
CA LYS A 111 -11.38 11.70 0.79
C LYS A 111 -11.67 12.14 -0.64
N ALA A 112 -11.17 11.41 -1.63
CA ALA A 112 -11.30 11.78 -3.03
C ALA A 112 -12.58 11.23 -3.68
N GLY A 113 -13.12 10.15 -3.14
CA GLY A 113 -14.09 9.30 -3.81
C GLY A 113 -13.41 8.31 -4.77
N GLU A 114 -14.02 7.13 -4.90
CA GLU A 114 -13.46 6.00 -5.66
C GLU A 114 -13.10 6.34 -7.12
N PRO A 115 -13.97 7.01 -7.93
CA PRO A 115 -13.66 7.26 -9.34
C PRO A 115 -12.47 8.22 -9.52
N LEU A 116 -12.39 9.23 -8.67
CA LEU A 116 -11.33 10.23 -8.69
C LEU A 116 -10.00 9.63 -8.24
N PHE A 117 -10.01 8.89 -7.12
CA PHE A 117 -8.84 8.18 -6.62
C PHE A 117 -8.26 7.23 -7.68
N SER A 118 -9.10 6.37 -8.28
CA SER A 118 -8.66 5.40 -9.30
C SER A 118 -7.99 6.08 -10.48
N THR A 119 -8.53 7.23 -10.93
CA THR A 119 -7.96 7.97 -12.06
C THR A 119 -6.61 8.57 -11.70
N ILE A 120 -6.52 9.28 -10.57
CA ILE A 120 -5.26 9.87 -10.10
C ILE A 120 -4.20 8.78 -9.88
N PHE A 121 -4.58 7.65 -9.29
CA PHE A 121 -3.68 6.54 -9.04
C PHE A 121 -3.08 6.00 -10.34
N ILE A 122 -3.92 5.70 -11.34
CA ILE A 122 -3.46 5.24 -12.66
C ILE A 122 -2.53 6.25 -13.33
N ASP A 123 -2.84 7.54 -13.25
CA ASP A 123 -2.01 8.59 -13.85
C ASP A 123 -0.65 8.71 -13.14
N ILE A 124 -0.62 8.58 -11.81
CA ILE A 124 0.63 8.52 -11.03
C ILE A 124 1.47 7.31 -11.44
N LEU A 125 0.87 6.13 -11.58
CA LEU A 125 1.60 4.93 -11.99
C LEU A 125 2.24 5.11 -13.37
N LYS A 126 1.50 5.68 -14.33
CA LYS A 126 2.03 5.98 -15.66
C LYS A 126 3.15 7.01 -15.65
N ALA A 127 3.05 8.04 -14.81
CA ALA A 127 4.05 9.11 -14.73
C ALA A 127 5.30 8.76 -13.92
N SER A 128 5.23 7.77 -13.02
CA SER A 128 6.31 7.40 -12.09
C SER A 128 7.25 6.31 -12.61
N GLY A 129 6.98 5.77 -13.81
CA GLY A 129 7.73 4.63 -14.38
C GLY A 129 7.22 3.26 -13.90
N PHE A 130 6.39 3.20 -12.84
CA PHE A 130 5.78 1.94 -12.41
C PHE A 130 4.87 1.34 -13.49
N GLY A 131 4.19 2.17 -14.28
CA GLY A 131 3.33 1.73 -15.38
C GLY A 131 4.07 1.01 -16.52
N GLU A 132 5.40 1.12 -16.59
CA GLU A 132 6.25 0.44 -17.56
C GLU A 132 6.78 -0.92 -17.05
N ARG A 133 6.60 -1.20 -15.75
CA ARG A 133 6.97 -2.50 -15.17
C ARG A 133 5.96 -3.54 -15.64
N LYS A 134 6.45 -4.65 -16.21
CA LYS A 134 5.64 -5.69 -16.86
C LYS A 134 4.40 -6.09 -16.04
N GLU A 135 4.57 -6.43 -14.77
CA GLU A 135 3.47 -6.88 -13.90
C GLU A 135 2.41 -5.80 -13.64
N VAL A 136 2.80 -4.52 -13.58
CA VAL A 136 1.87 -3.39 -13.44
C VAL A 136 1.19 -3.11 -14.78
N GLN A 137 1.95 -3.08 -15.88
CA GLN A 137 1.44 -2.86 -17.22
C GLN A 137 0.37 -3.88 -17.60
N GLU A 138 0.63 -5.17 -17.35
CA GLU A 138 -0.32 -6.26 -17.59
C GLU A 138 -1.66 -6.06 -16.86
N LYS A 139 -1.65 -5.45 -15.67
CA LYS A 139 -2.87 -5.10 -14.93
C LYS A 139 -3.52 -3.84 -15.50
N LEU A 140 -2.73 -2.80 -15.79
CA LEU A 140 -3.23 -1.55 -16.37
C LEU A 140 -3.94 -1.76 -17.71
N ASP A 141 -3.44 -2.67 -18.55
CA ASP A 141 -4.03 -2.96 -19.87
C ASP A 141 -5.41 -3.62 -19.78
N LYS A 142 -5.71 -4.29 -18.67
CA LYS A 142 -7.00 -4.97 -18.40
C LYS A 142 -8.03 -4.06 -17.71
N ILE A 143 -7.60 -2.89 -17.24
CA ILE A 143 -8.49 -1.91 -16.64
C ILE A 143 -9.22 -1.17 -17.78
N PRO A 144 -10.56 -1.18 -17.80
CA PRO A 144 -11.32 -0.46 -18.82
C PRO A 144 -10.89 1.00 -18.84
N LYS A 145 -10.58 1.51 -20.03
CA LYS A 145 -10.29 2.93 -20.21
C LYS A 145 -11.57 3.71 -19.93
N ASN A 146 -11.75 4.15 -18.68
CA ASN A 146 -12.87 5.00 -18.32
C ASN A 146 -12.71 6.33 -19.06
N SER A 147 -13.43 6.46 -20.19
CA SER A 147 -13.27 7.57 -21.13
C SER A 147 -13.65 8.92 -20.52
N ASP A 148 -14.47 8.93 -19.48
CA ASP A 148 -15.11 10.16 -19.02
C ASP A 148 -14.31 10.87 -17.92
N VAL A 149 -13.70 10.14 -16.97
CA VAL A 149 -12.85 10.77 -15.94
C VAL A 149 -11.49 11.14 -16.53
N ALA A 150 -10.92 10.32 -17.42
CA ALA A 150 -9.73 10.69 -18.17
C ALA A 150 -9.98 11.91 -19.08
N ARG A 151 -11.19 12.07 -19.63
CA ARG A 151 -11.58 13.29 -20.35
C ARG A 151 -11.69 14.48 -19.40
N TYR A 152 -12.28 14.33 -18.22
CA TYR A 152 -12.35 15.40 -17.23
C TYR A 152 -10.95 15.85 -16.79
N VAL A 153 -10.09 14.92 -16.38
CA VAL A 153 -8.70 15.16 -15.98
C VAL A 153 -7.89 15.74 -17.15
N ARG A 154 -8.00 15.21 -18.37
CA ARG A 154 -7.28 15.74 -19.54
C ARG A 154 -7.79 17.12 -19.97
N ASN A 155 -9.08 17.42 -19.81
CA ASN A 155 -9.61 18.78 -20.00
C ASN A 155 -9.12 19.73 -18.90
N PHE A 156 -8.92 19.22 -17.68
CA PHE A 156 -8.46 19.97 -16.52
C PHE A 156 -6.94 20.27 -16.59
N PHE A 157 -6.11 19.31 -16.98
CA PHE A 157 -4.64 19.44 -17.06
C PHE A 157 -4.10 19.74 -18.45
N GLY A 158 -4.83 19.39 -19.52
CA GLY A 158 -4.39 19.54 -20.92
C GLY A 158 -4.64 20.94 -21.49
N LYS A 159 -5.47 21.77 -20.85
CA LYS A 159 -5.50 23.20 -21.13
C LYS A 159 -4.28 23.86 -20.48
N LYS A 160 -3.13 23.77 -21.17
CA LYS A 160 -2.02 24.72 -20.98
C LYS A 160 -2.58 26.13 -21.18
N SER A 161 -2.91 26.81 -20.09
CA SER A 161 -3.04 28.27 -19.94
C SER A 161 -3.33 29.11 -21.19
N GLU A 162 -4.25 28.71 -22.05
CA GLU A 162 -4.95 29.69 -22.88
C GLU A 162 -5.99 30.29 -21.95
N ARG A 163 -5.59 31.35 -21.23
CA ARG A 163 -6.53 32.23 -20.54
C ARG A 163 -7.61 32.58 -21.57
N PRO A 164 -8.89 32.20 -21.36
CA PRO A 164 -9.94 32.61 -22.25
C PRO A 164 -9.93 34.15 -22.31
N SER A 165 -9.61 34.72 -23.47
CA SER A 165 -9.64 36.17 -23.70
C SER A 165 -11.06 36.68 -23.93
N LEU A 166 -12.04 36.11 -23.23
CA LEU A 166 -13.39 36.62 -23.14
C LEU A 166 -13.81 36.60 -21.68
N MET A 167 -13.59 37.74 -21.02
CA MET A 167 -14.39 38.18 -19.89
C MET A 167 -15.83 38.34 -20.39
N GLN A 168 -16.62 37.27 -20.28
CA GLN A 168 -18.00 37.43 -19.84
C GLN A 168 -17.97 37.24 -18.33
N GLU A 169 -18.63 38.13 -17.60
CA GLU A 169 -18.79 38.12 -16.15
C GLU A 169 -19.42 36.79 -15.73
N VAL A 170 -18.58 35.81 -15.40
CA VAL A 170 -18.99 34.59 -14.70
C VAL A 170 -19.05 34.96 -13.23
N GLU A 171 -20.22 34.77 -12.61
CA GLU A 171 -20.48 35.04 -11.19
C GLU A 171 -19.39 34.43 -10.29
N ASP A 172 -18.94 35.19 -9.28
CA ASP A 172 -17.79 34.89 -8.41
C ASP A 172 -17.87 33.53 -7.67
N ASP A 173 -19.04 32.89 -7.60
CA ASP A 173 -19.22 31.59 -6.94
C ASP A 173 -18.57 30.41 -7.72
N ASP A 174 -18.43 30.51 -9.05
CA ASP A 174 -17.85 29.44 -9.87
C ASP A 174 -16.31 29.40 -9.82
N LEU A 175 -15.66 30.52 -9.50
CA LEU A 175 -14.19 30.58 -9.31
C LEU A 175 -13.75 29.86 -8.03
N ASN A 176 -14.61 29.82 -7.02
CA ASN A 176 -14.30 29.20 -5.73
C ASN A 176 -14.41 27.66 -5.79
N SER A 177 -15.38 27.13 -6.55
CA SER A 177 -15.56 25.69 -6.76
C SER A 177 -14.42 25.05 -7.57
N PHE A 178 -13.86 25.78 -8.53
CA PHE A 178 -12.71 25.35 -9.34
C PHE A 178 -11.46 25.13 -8.49
N ASN A 179 -11.22 26.00 -7.51
CA ASN A 179 -10.07 25.92 -6.61
C ASN A 179 -10.15 24.72 -5.66
N ILE A 180 -11.36 24.34 -5.22
CA ILE A 180 -11.56 23.19 -4.33
C ILE A 180 -11.20 21.88 -5.03
N SER A 181 -11.67 21.67 -6.28
CA SER A 181 -11.41 20.44 -7.03
C SER A 181 -9.92 20.25 -7.32
N GLU A 182 -9.22 21.31 -7.74
CA GLU A 182 -7.77 21.26 -7.95
C GLU A 182 -7.01 20.93 -6.66
N ARG A 183 -7.43 21.52 -5.54
CA ARG A 183 -6.83 21.27 -4.23
C ARG A 183 -7.00 19.81 -3.80
N ILE A 184 -8.19 19.22 -3.99
CA ILE A 184 -8.45 17.80 -3.69
C ILE A 184 -7.59 16.89 -4.58
N LEU A 185 -7.52 17.18 -5.88
CA LEU A 185 -6.68 16.43 -6.83
C LEU A 185 -5.21 16.43 -6.39
N ARG A 186 -4.63 17.61 -6.17
CA ARG A 186 -3.23 17.78 -5.76
C ARG A 186 -2.96 17.12 -4.40
N GLN A 187 -3.87 17.27 -3.44
CA GLN A 187 -3.73 16.64 -2.14
C GLN A 187 -3.77 15.12 -2.23
N THR A 188 -4.70 14.55 -3.00
CA THR A 188 -4.83 13.11 -3.18
C THR A 188 -3.60 12.54 -3.88
N ALA A 189 -3.12 13.21 -4.94
CA ALA A 189 -1.91 12.80 -5.64
C ALA A 189 -0.68 12.82 -4.72
N LYS A 190 -0.53 13.89 -3.91
CA LYS A 190 0.53 13.99 -2.91
C LYS A 190 0.46 12.88 -1.86
N MET A 191 -0.75 12.55 -1.40
CA MET A 191 -0.95 11.46 -0.43
C MET A 191 -0.54 10.12 -1.05
N ILE A 192 -0.99 9.79 -2.26
CA ILE A 192 -0.64 8.55 -2.95
C ILE A 192 0.89 8.44 -3.12
N GLY A 193 1.52 9.48 -3.70
CA GLY A 193 2.95 9.50 -3.92
C GLY A 193 3.75 9.33 -2.63
N TRP A 194 3.35 9.99 -1.54
CA TRP A 194 4.00 9.84 -0.25
C TRP A 194 3.86 8.41 0.34
N ARG A 195 2.72 7.74 0.15
CA ARG A 195 2.55 6.35 0.60
C ARG A 195 3.43 5.38 -0.17
N LEU A 196 3.51 5.52 -1.49
CA LEU A 196 4.41 4.71 -2.33
C LEU A 196 5.87 4.93 -1.94
N GLN A 197 6.27 6.19 -1.74
CA GLN A 197 7.61 6.54 -1.26
C GLN A 197 7.90 5.93 0.11
N LYS A 198 6.93 5.98 1.05
CA LYS A 198 7.07 5.34 2.35
C LYS A 198 7.32 3.84 2.22
N CYS A 199 6.54 3.12 1.41
CA CYS A 199 6.75 1.70 1.18
C CYS A 199 8.15 1.39 0.61
N GLY A 200 8.61 2.16 -0.38
CA GLY A 200 9.97 2.01 -0.91
C GLY A 200 11.07 2.29 0.13
N SER A 201 10.83 3.28 1.00
CA SER A 201 11.72 3.59 2.13
C SER A 201 11.76 2.45 3.15
N ASP A 202 10.60 1.87 3.49
CA ASP A 202 10.52 0.77 4.45
C ASP A 202 11.25 -0.48 3.90
N LEU A 203 11.08 -0.81 2.62
CA LEU A 203 11.79 -1.91 1.96
C LEU A 203 13.32 -1.75 2.02
N THR A 204 13.82 -0.55 1.76
CA THR A 204 15.27 -0.30 1.66
C THR A 204 15.92 -0.04 3.01
N GLN A 205 15.29 0.76 3.88
CA GLN A 205 15.89 1.22 5.13
C GLN A 205 15.57 0.33 6.33
N LYS A 206 14.42 -0.34 6.34
CA LYS A 206 14.00 -1.19 7.46
C LYS A 206 14.27 -2.66 7.15
N LEU A 207 13.89 -3.10 5.96
CA LEU A 207 14.05 -4.48 5.54
C LEU A 207 15.39 -4.73 4.82
N ASN A 208 16.21 -3.71 4.57
CA ASN A 208 17.54 -3.83 3.95
C ASN A 208 17.53 -4.51 2.56
N TYR A 209 16.44 -4.43 1.81
CA TYR A 209 16.44 -4.88 0.41
C TYR A 209 17.29 -3.94 -0.44
N THR A 210 17.93 -4.49 -1.46
CA THR A 210 18.57 -3.65 -2.49
C THR A 210 17.53 -2.81 -3.20
N ARG A 211 17.94 -1.72 -3.85
CA ARG A 211 17.02 -0.87 -4.60
C ARG A 211 16.27 -1.65 -5.68
N GLU A 212 16.94 -2.55 -6.40
CA GLU A 212 16.35 -3.35 -7.47
C GLU A 212 15.29 -4.33 -6.93
N GLU A 213 15.59 -5.01 -5.83
CA GLU A 213 14.64 -5.88 -5.13
C GLU A 213 13.45 -5.07 -4.61
N ALA A 214 13.70 -3.91 -3.97
CA ALA A 214 12.65 -3.05 -3.45
C ALA A 214 11.72 -2.52 -4.57
N GLU A 215 12.27 -2.12 -5.72
CA GLU A 215 11.48 -1.73 -6.89
C GLU A 215 10.65 -2.90 -7.45
N THR A 216 11.20 -4.11 -7.43
CA THR A 216 10.50 -5.34 -7.86
C THR A 216 9.37 -5.71 -6.89
N ILE A 217 9.62 -5.65 -5.58
CA ILE A 217 8.61 -5.93 -4.55
C ILE A 217 7.49 -4.90 -4.63
N LEU A 218 7.83 -3.60 -4.74
CA LEU A 218 6.84 -2.53 -4.80
C LEU A 218 6.01 -2.56 -6.08
N ALA A 219 6.62 -2.87 -7.24
CA ALA A 219 5.88 -3.05 -8.48
C ALA A 219 4.90 -4.24 -8.39
N GLY A 220 5.32 -5.37 -7.80
CA GLY A 220 4.45 -6.51 -7.55
C GLY A 220 3.32 -6.21 -6.56
N ALA A 221 3.61 -5.45 -5.50
CA ALA A 221 2.60 -4.97 -4.55
C ALA A 221 1.56 -4.05 -5.21
N ILE A 222 1.99 -3.17 -6.12
CA ILE A 222 1.09 -2.33 -6.92
C ILE A 222 0.23 -3.20 -7.83
N ALA A 223 0.82 -4.17 -8.52
CA ALA A 223 0.09 -5.10 -9.39
C ALA A 223 -0.95 -5.91 -8.61
N TYR A 224 -0.60 -6.39 -7.41
CA TYR A 224 -1.52 -7.04 -6.49
C TYR A 224 -2.68 -6.12 -6.09
N TYR A 225 -2.37 -4.88 -5.69
CA TYR A 225 -3.40 -3.90 -5.33
C TYR A 225 -4.34 -3.56 -6.50
N LEU A 226 -3.81 -3.39 -7.72
CA LEU A 226 -4.61 -3.20 -8.93
C LEU A 226 -5.51 -4.40 -9.21
N ASP A 227 -5.00 -5.61 -9.02
CA ASP A 227 -5.76 -6.85 -9.24
C ASP A 227 -6.96 -6.94 -8.30
N GLU A 228 -6.76 -6.70 -7.00
CA GLU A 228 -7.83 -6.68 -6.00
C GLU A 228 -8.84 -5.56 -6.29
N ARG A 229 -8.34 -4.35 -6.56
CA ARG A 229 -9.18 -3.16 -6.74
C ARG A 229 -10.10 -3.26 -7.96
N PHE A 230 -9.57 -3.74 -9.08
CA PHE A 230 -10.30 -3.79 -10.35
C PHE A 230 -10.83 -5.19 -10.68
N PHE A 231 -10.72 -6.12 -9.72
CA PHE A 231 -11.15 -7.52 -9.83
C PHE A 231 -10.62 -8.21 -11.10
N ILE A 232 -9.37 -7.92 -11.48
CA ILE A 232 -8.83 -8.32 -12.78
C ILE A 232 -8.80 -9.84 -12.90
N THR A 233 -8.14 -10.56 -11.99
CA THR A 233 -8.13 -12.04 -11.97
C THR A 233 -9.53 -12.64 -11.96
N ASN A 234 -10.47 -12.06 -11.20
CA ASN A 234 -11.85 -12.57 -11.14
C ASN A 234 -12.58 -12.39 -12.47
N ARG A 235 -12.41 -11.26 -13.15
CA ARG A 235 -12.98 -11.02 -14.48
C ARG A 235 -12.45 -12.02 -15.50
N GLU A 236 -11.14 -12.28 -15.48
CA GLU A 236 -10.51 -13.25 -16.38
C GLU A 236 -11.04 -14.67 -16.17
N LEU A 237 -11.22 -15.08 -14.92
CA LEU A 237 -11.76 -16.40 -14.59
C LEU A 237 -13.23 -16.58 -14.95
N LEU A 238 -13.98 -15.49 -15.05
CA LEU A 238 -15.35 -15.47 -15.56
C LEU A 238 -15.40 -15.33 -17.09
N GLY A 239 -14.25 -15.28 -17.78
CA GLY A 239 -14.15 -15.18 -19.23
C GLY A 239 -14.33 -13.75 -19.77
N PHE A 240 -14.33 -12.72 -18.93
CA PHE A 240 -14.32 -11.34 -19.37
C PHE A 240 -12.90 -10.94 -19.78
N LYS A 241 -12.75 -10.50 -21.03
CA LYS A 241 -11.52 -9.90 -21.56
C LYS A 241 -11.62 -8.38 -21.59
#